data_AF-A0A8H4LV65-F1
#
_entry.id   AF-A0A8H4LV65-F1
#
_cell.length_a   1.000
_cell.length_b   1.000
_cell.length_c   1.000
_cell.angle_alpha   90.00
_cell.angle_beta   90.00
_cell.angle_gamma   90.00
#
_symmetry.space_group_name_H-M   'P 1'
#
loop_
_entity.id
_entity.type
_entity.pdbx_description
1 polymer ?
#
loop_
_entity_poly.entity_id
_entity_poly.type
_entity_poly.pdbx_seq_one_letter_code
_entity_poly.pdbx_strand_id
1 'polypeptide(L)'
;MILVFNKTDVKDASFAKEWMTDFEAFQEALQRDESSDALGGVEGGGHGGSGYMGSLLHSMSLMLEEFYSHLSMIAVSSRLGTGVDDFFAAVEEKRQEFMRDYYPELQRRRATREQERNKTRDRELDKMMQGMAVGQSGAGKTADSDDQVDVASDDDDDDDDEDDEDDADNDREGLQGRYQAALGDNDDSIMADASFAKYLHKQRNEE
;
A
#
# COMPACT_ATOMS: atom_id res chain seq x y z
N MET A 1 -8.53 10.38 7.29
CA MET A 1 -9.23 10.37 5.98
C MET A 1 -10.17 11.57 5.89
N ILE A 2 -10.36 12.14 4.69
CA ILE A 2 -11.24 13.30 4.45
C ILE A 2 -12.32 12.91 3.45
N LEU A 3 -13.58 13.13 3.80
CA LEU A 3 -14.73 12.96 2.93
C LEU A 3 -15.13 14.30 2.33
N VAL A 4 -15.15 14.38 0.99
CA VAL A 4 -15.46 15.60 0.26
C VAL A 4 -16.77 15.45 -0.49
N PHE A 5 -17.81 16.16 -0.06
CA PHE A 5 -19.06 16.28 -0.77
C PHE A 5 -18.94 17.32 -1.87
N ASN A 6 -18.76 16.86 -3.11
CA ASN A 6 -18.67 17.74 -4.27
C ASN A 6 -20.06 18.15 -4.79
N LYS A 7 -20.10 19.25 -5.56
CA LYS A 7 -21.29 19.81 -6.24
C LYS A 7 -22.32 20.44 -5.30
N THR A 8 -21.84 21.12 -4.26
CA THR A 8 -22.69 21.86 -3.30
C THR A 8 -23.47 23.02 -3.95
N ASP A 9 -23.09 23.42 -5.16
CA ASP A 9 -23.83 24.37 -6.00
C ASP A 9 -25.18 23.83 -6.50
N VAL A 10 -25.35 22.51 -6.53
CA VAL A 10 -26.60 21.85 -6.99
C VAL A 10 -27.43 21.37 -5.80
N LYS A 11 -26.81 20.72 -4.81
CA LYS A 11 -27.48 20.21 -3.62
C LYS A 11 -26.61 20.47 -2.40
N ASP A 12 -27.20 21.07 -1.38
CA ASP A 12 -26.53 21.30 -0.11
C ASP A 12 -26.17 19.97 0.57
N ALA A 13 -24.99 19.89 1.18
CA ALA A 13 -24.46 18.67 1.79
C ALA A 13 -24.78 18.54 3.29
N SER A 14 -25.51 19.48 3.90
CA SER A 14 -25.78 19.47 5.34
C SER A 14 -26.60 18.25 5.76
N PHE A 15 -27.46 17.71 4.89
CA PHE A 15 -28.20 16.47 5.19
C PHE A 15 -27.26 15.28 5.41
N ALA A 16 -26.16 15.20 4.64
CA ALA A 16 -25.20 14.12 4.77
C ALA A 16 -24.35 14.28 6.04
N LYS A 17 -24.09 15.53 6.45
CA LYS A 17 -23.49 15.83 7.75
C LYS A 17 -24.33 15.27 8.89
N GLU A 18 -25.63 15.59 8.86
CA GLU A 18 -26.58 15.15 9.87
C GLU A 18 -26.65 13.63 9.95
N TRP A 19 -26.74 12.92 8.82
CA TRP A 19 -26.80 11.45 8.80
C TRP A 19 -25.52 10.76 9.29
N MET A 20 -24.36 11.38 9.11
CA MET A 20 -23.08 10.82 9.56
C MET A 20 -22.82 11.10 11.05
N THR A 21 -23.38 12.18 11.61
CA THR A 21 -23.24 12.51 13.04
C THR A 21 -24.39 11.99 13.90
N ASP A 22 -25.57 11.84 13.31
CA ASP A 22 -26.79 11.36 13.93
C ASP A 22 -27.30 10.16 13.14
N PHE A 23 -26.94 8.99 13.64
CA PHE A 23 -27.33 7.73 13.03
C PHE A 23 -28.84 7.47 13.16
N GLU A 24 -29.52 8.02 14.17
CA GLU A 24 -30.97 7.92 14.30
C GLU A 24 -31.67 8.72 13.19
N ALA A 25 -31.17 9.92 12.88
CA ALA A 25 -31.66 10.71 11.75
C ALA A 25 -31.48 9.98 10.40
N PHE A 26 -30.37 9.25 10.23
CA PHE A 26 -30.15 8.41 9.05
C PHE A 26 -31.13 7.23 8.98
N GLN A 27 -31.34 6.52 10.10
CA GLN A 27 -32.30 5.42 10.15
C GLN A 27 -33.73 5.87 9.88
N GLU A 28 -34.13 7.03 10.42
CA GLU A 28 -35.45 7.60 10.18
C GLU A 28 -35.63 7.98 8.70
N ALA A 29 -34.60 8.56 8.09
CA ALA A 29 -34.61 8.85 6.66
C ALA A 29 -34.76 7.57 5.82
N LEU A 30 -34.05 6.50 6.16
CA LEU A 30 -34.16 5.22 5.46
C LEU A 30 -35.56 4.60 5.61
N GLN A 31 -36.12 4.60 6.83
CA GLN A 31 -37.49 4.10 7.07
C GLN A 31 -38.54 4.93 6.32
N ARG A 32 -38.36 6.25 6.24
CA ARG A 32 -39.22 7.13 5.42
C ARG A 32 -39.11 6.80 3.94
N ASP A 33 -37.91 6.57 3.43
CA ASP A 33 -37.70 6.22 2.01
C ASP A 33 -38.34 4.86 1.68
N GLU A 34 -38.08 3.83 2.50
CA GLU A 34 -38.68 2.48 2.38
C GLU A 34 -40.22 2.52 2.44
N SER A 35 -40.79 3.36 3.31
CA SER A 35 -42.25 3.51 3.44
C SER A 35 -42.88 4.38 2.35
N SER A 36 -42.13 5.34 1.80
CA SER A 36 -42.60 6.18 0.69
C SER A 36 -42.60 5.44 -0.66
N ASP A 37 -41.64 4.53 -0.87
CA ASP A 37 -41.52 3.72 -2.08
C ASP A 37 -42.52 2.55 -2.10
N ALA A 38 -43.13 2.24 -0.96
CA ALA A 38 -44.20 1.24 -0.83
C ALA A 38 -45.54 1.66 -1.47
N LEU A 39 -45.72 2.94 -1.82
CA LEU A 39 -46.94 3.46 -2.44
C LEU A 39 -46.71 3.96 -3.87
N GLY A 40 -46.13 3.11 -4.72
CA GLY A 40 -46.26 3.15 -6.19
C GLY A 40 -46.04 4.52 -6.85
N GLY A 41 -44.78 4.93 -6.99
CA GLY A 41 -44.35 6.06 -7.83
C GLY A 41 -43.52 5.60 -9.02
N VAL A 42 -43.92 5.99 -10.22
CA VAL A 42 -43.38 5.59 -11.53
C VAL A 42 -41.94 6.12 -11.78
N GLU A 43 -41.14 5.23 -12.38
CA GLU A 43 -39.91 5.43 -13.17
C GLU A 43 -38.62 5.96 -12.51
N GLY A 44 -37.69 5.01 -12.34
CA GLY A 44 -36.35 5.20 -12.88
C GLY A 44 -35.28 5.77 -11.94
N GLY A 45 -35.02 5.09 -10.84
CA GLY A 45 -33.86 5.38 -9.99
C GLY A 45 -33.92 4.56 -8.71
N GLY A 46 -33.80 3.24 -8.84
CA GLY A 46 -33.98 2.33 -7.72
C GLY A 46 -33.09 2.69 -6.53
N HIS A 47 -33.62 2.48 -5.33
CA HIS A 47 -33.00 1.80 -4.18
C HIS A 47 -34.09 1.63 -3.09
N GLY A 48 -35.19 0.96 -3.44
CA GLY A 48 -36.14 0.46 -2.44
C GLY A 48 -35.47 -0.67 -1.66
N GLY A 49 -34.83 -0.32 -0.54
CA GLY A 49 -34.22 -1.28 0.37
C GLY A 49 -35.28 -2.26 0.85
N SER A 50 -35.06 -3.56 0.62
CA SER A 50 -35.83 -4.55 1.35
C SER A 50 -35.54 -4.36 2.84
N GLY A 51 -36.53 -4.47 3.74
CA GLY A 51 -36.33 -4.22 5.18
C GLY A 51 -35.23 -5.06 5.87
N TYR A 52 -34.64 -6.03 5.15
CA TYR A 52 -33.37 -6.67 5.51
C TYR A 52 -32.21 -5.68 5.60
N MET A 53 -32.11 -4.72 4.67
CA MET A 53 -31.07 -3.67 4.67
C MET A 53 -31.20 -2.79 5.92
N GLY A 54 -32.43 -2.40 6.29
CA GLY A 54 -32.69 -1.68 7.54
C GLY A 54 -32.27 -2.47 8.79
N SER A 55 -32.53 -3.79 8.84
CA SER A 55 -32.09 -4.63 9.96
C SER A 55 -30.58 -4.81 10.03
N LEU A 56 -29.90 -4.93 8.89
CA LEU A 56 -28.44 -5.03 8.84
C LEU A 56 -27.80 -3.71 9.29
N LEU A 57 -28.29 -2.58 8.79
CA LEU A 57 -27.82 -1.25 9.20
C LEU A 57 -28.03 -1.02 10.69
N HIS A 58 -29.15 -1.48 11.24
CA HIS A 58 -29.38 -1.45 12.69
C HIS A 58 -28.34 -2.28 13.46
N SER A 59 -27.97 -3.46 12.97
CA SER A 59 -26.93 -4.28 13.62
C SER A 59 -25.51 -3.73 13.46
N MET A 60 -25.26 -2.87 12.47
CA MET A 60 -23.95 -2.28 12.18
C MET A 60 -23.81 -0.83 12.67
N SER A 61 -24.81 -0.31 13.38
CA SER A 61 -24.89 1.09 13.85
C SER A 61 -23.66 1.56 14.60
N LEU A 62 -23.23 0.78 15.60
CA LEU A 62 -22.06 1.09 16.43
C LEU A 62 -20.76 1.13 15.62
N MET A 63 -20.63 0.25 14.61
CA MET A 63 -19.46 0.24 13.75
C MET A 63 -19.44 1.47 12.83
N LEU A 64 -20.60 1.82 12.27
CA LEU A 64 -20.74 3.00 11.42
C LEU A 64 -20.50 4.30 12.20
N GLU A 65 -21.00 4.40 13.43
CA GLU A 65 -20.76 5.55 14.31
C GLU A 65 -19.27 5.74 14.59
N GLU A 66 -18.56 4.68 14.99
CA GLU A 66 -17.12 4.73 15.21
C GLU A 66 -16.38 5.12 13.91
N PHE A 67 -16.76 4.52 12.77
CA PHE A 67 -16.15 4.83 11.48
C PHE A 67 -16.32 6.30 11.08
N TYR A 68 -17.54 6.84 11.18
CA TYR A 68 -17.82 8.23 10.84
C TYR A 68 -17.24 9.23 11.86
N SER A 69 -17.01 8.82 13.11
CA SER A 69 -16.40 9.69 14.13
C SER A 69 -14.98 10.16 13.79
N HIS A 70 -14.22 9.36 13.03
CA HIS A 70 -12.83 9.66 12.65
C HIS A 70 -12.68 10.44 11.34
N LEU A 71 -13.79 10.66 10.62
CA LEU A 71 -13.81 11.25 9.29
C LEU A 71 -14.02 12.77 9.35
N SER A 72 -13.08 13.53 8.79
CA SER A 72 -13.30 14.96 8.54
C SER A 72 -14.11 15.14 7.27
N MET A 73 -15.20 15.89 7.36
CA MET A 73 -16.18 15.98 6.29
C MET A 73 -16.40 17.42 5.83
N ILE A 74 -16.32 17.64 4.53
CA ILE A 74 -16.24 18.98 3.94
C ILE A 74 -17.09 19.04 2.70
N ALA A 75 -17.81 20.14 2.56
CA ALA A 75 -18.71 20.40 1.46
C ALA A 75 -18.03 21.38 0.48
N VAL A 76 -17.80 20.96 -0.76
CA VAL A 76 -17.05 21.74 -1.77
C VAL A 76 -17.84 21.85 -3.06
N SER A 77 -17.82 23.01 -3.71
CA SER A 77 -18.19 23.12 -5.13
C SER A 77 -16.93 23.29 -5.96
N SER A 78 -16.56 22.26 -6.73
CA SER A 78 -15.44 22.36 -7.68
C SER A 78 -15.68 23.40 -8.77
N ARG A 79 -16.94 23.78 -9.03
CA ARG A 79 -17.32 24.75 -10.06
C ARG A 79 -17.20 26.19 -9.55
N LEU A 80 -17.71 26.46 -8.35
CA LEU A 80 -17.73 27.81 -7.77
C LEU A 80 -16.50 28.09 -6.90
N GLY A 81 -15.75 27.06 -6.50
CA GLY A 81 -14.62 27.16 -5.58
C GLY A 81 -15.02 27.34 -4.11
N THR A 82 -16.32 27.21 -3.78
CA THR A 82 -16.80 27.31 -2.40
C THR A 82 -16.36 26.10 -1.57
N GLY A 83 -15.92 26.33 -0.33
CA GLY A 83 -15.49 25.28 0.61
C GLY A 83 -14.07 24.73 0.37
N VAL A 84 -13.34 25.26 -0.62
CA VAL A 84 -11.96 24.83 -0.91
C VAL A 84 -10.98 25.24 0.20
N ASP A 85 -11.18 26.40 0.82
CA ASP A 85 -10.35 26.83 1.96
C ASP A 85 -10.53 25.89 3.16
N ASP A 86 -11.76 25.49 3.46
CA ASP A 86 -12.09 24.53 4.51
C ASP A 86 -11.46 23.15 4.20
N PHE A 87 -11.44 22.76 2.92
CA PHE A 87 -10.75 21.55 2.48
C PHE A 87 -9.25 21.58 2.80
N PHE A 88 -8.55 22.65 2.45
CA PHE A 88 -7.12 22.77 2.76
C PHE A 88 -6.85 22.84 4.26
N ALA A 89 -7.72 23.48 5.04
CA ALA A 89 -7.61 23.49 6.49
C ALA A 89 -7.68 22.07 7.09
N ALA A 90 -8.63 21.25 6.64
CA ALA A 90 -8.73 19.87 7.10
C ALA A 90 -7.59 18.97 6.59
N VAL A 91 -7.06 19.22 5.39
CA VAL A 91 -5.85 18.53 4.90
C VAL A 91 -4.68 18.81 5.83
N GLU A 92 -4.49 20.07 6.24
CA GLU A 92 -3.42 20.44 7.16
C GLU A 92 -3.60 19.79 8.54
N GLU A 93 -4.83 19.75 9.07
CA GLU A 93 -5.14 19.03 10.31
C GLU A 93 -4.81 17.54 10.20
N LYS A 94 -5.28 16.87 9.14
CA LYS A 94 -5.01 15.44 8.91
C LYS A 94 -3.54 15.16 8.63
N ARG A 95 -2.80 16.09 8.02
CA ARG A 95 -1.33 16.00 7.87
C ARG A 95 -0.65 15.99 9.23
N GLN A 96 -1.08 16.84 10.16
CA GLN A 96 -0.53 16.88 11.51
C GLN A 96 -0.86 15.60 12.30
N GLU A 97 -2.08 15.09 12.20
CA GLU A 97 -2.46 13.78 12.78
C GLU A 97 -1.58 12.66 12.21
N PHE A 98 -1.37 12.62 10.89
CA PHE A 98 -0.50 11.65 10.23
C PHE A 98 0.94 11.71 10.77
N MET A 99 1.53 12.90 10.87
CA MET A 99 2.90 13.04 11.37
C MET A 99 3.05 12.67 12.84
N ARG A 100 2.00 12.89 13.66
CA ARG A 100 2.04 12.60 15.09
C ARG A 100 1.86 11.12 15.39
N ASP A 101 0.86 10.49 14.78
CA ASP A 101 0.39 9.17 15.22
C ASP A 101 0.82 8.06 14.25
N TYR A 102 0.64 8.27 12.95
CA TYR A 102 0.88 7.23 11.95
C TYR A 102 2.36 7.13 11.54
N TYR A 103 3.01 8.27 11.31
CA TYR A 103 4.40 8.32 10.83
C TYR A 103 5.41 7.60 11.74
N PRO A 104 5.35 7.74 13.09
CA PRO A 104 6.24 6.99 13.97
C PRO A 104 5.99 5.48 13.92
N GLU A 105 4.74 5.06 13.77
CA GLU A 105 4.39 3.65 13.62
C GLU A 105 4.96 3.08 12.31
N LEU A 106 4.82 3.82 11.22
CA LEU A 106 5.38 3.47 9.92
C LEU A 106 6.89 3.31 9.98
N GLN A 107 7.60 4.25 10.62
CA GLN A 107 9.04 4.15 10.82
C GLN A 107 9.42 2.93 11.67
N ARG A 108 8.66 2.63 12.72
CA ARG A 108 8.90 1.46 13.56
C ARG A 108 8.75 0.16 12.76
N ARG A 109 7.71 0.06 11.93
CA ARG A 109 7.49 -1.10 11.05
C ARG A 109 8.64 -1.26 10.06
N ARG A 110 9.07 -0.18 9.41
CA ARG A 110 10.24 -0.17 8.51
C ARG A 110 11.52 -0.61 9.21
N ALA A 111 11.79 -0.10 10.42
CA ALA A 111 12.97 -0.46 11.18
C ALA A 111 12.97 -1.93 11.65
N THR A 112 11.81 -2.48 12.01
CA THR A 112 11.67 -3.91 12.34
C THR A 112 11.98 -4.78 11.12
N ARG A 113 11.38 -4.46 9.96
CA ARG A 113 11.61 -5.19 8.70
C ARG A 113 13.08 -5.16 8.28
N GLU A 114 13.74 -4.01 8.39
CA GLU A 114 15.18 -3.90 8.08
C GLU A 114 16.04 -4.72 9.05
N GLN A 115 15.70 -4.75 10.35
CA GLN A 115 16.42 -5.57 11.33
C GLN A 115 16.23 -7.06 11.07
N GLU A 116 15.05 -7.50 10.65
CA GLU A 116 14.78 -8.88 10.28
C GLU A 116 15.57 -9.26 9.04
N ARG A 117 15.54 -8.45 7.99
CA ARG A 117 16.35 -8.63 6.77
C ARG A 117 17.85 -8.72 7.08
N ASN A 118 18.37 -7.84 7.94
CA ASN A 118 19.78 -7.87 8.31
C ASN A 118 20.13 -9.13 9.12
N LYS A 119 19.27 -9.57 10.04
CA LYS A 119 19.48 -10.82 10.78
C LYS A 119 19.46 -12.05 9.86
N THR A 120 18.59 -12.07 8.86
CA THR A 120 18.55 -13.16 7.86
C THR A 120 19.83 -13.15 7.03
N ARG A 121 20.25 -11.98 6.52
CA ARG A 121 21.53 -11.83 5.81
C ARG A 121 22.72 -12.29 6.66
N ASP A 122 22.78 -11.91 7.93
CA ASP A 122 23.88 -12.30 8.81
C ASP A 122 23.90 -13.82 9.04
N ARG A 123 22.72 -14.46 9.20
CA ARG A 123 22.61 -15.93 9.30
C ARG A 123 23.05 -16.63 8.02
N GLU A 124 22.72 -16.08 6.86
CA GLU A 124 23.17 -16.61 5.57
C GLU A 124 24.68 -16.49 5.40
N LEU A 125 25.25 -15.33 5.74
CA LEU A 125 26.70 -15.11 5.73
C LEU A 125 27.43 -16.07 6.67
N ASP A 126 26.92 -16.27 7.89
CA ASP A 126 27.47 -17.23 8.86
C ASP A 126 27.43 -18.68 8.31
N LYS A 127 26.31 -19.10 7.71
CA LYS A 127 26.19 -20.41 7.05
C LYS A 127 27.21 -20.55 5.91
N MET A 128 27.38 -19.52 5.07
CA MET A 128 28.36 -19.53 3.99
C MET A 128 29.81 -19.62 4.51
N MET A 129 30.16 -18.85 5.55
CA MET A 129 31.49 -18.90 6.17
C MET A 129 31.78 -20.26 6.80
N GLN A 130 30.80 -20.87 7.46
CA GLN A 130 30.96 -22.19 8.06
C GLN A 130 31.13 -23.28 6.98
N GLY A 131 30.39 -23.21 5.88
CA GLY A 131 30.57 -24.10 4.72
C GLY A 131 31.96 -23.98 4.07
N MET A 132 32.51 -22.76 3.98
CA MET A 132 33.83 -22.53 3.41
C MET A 132 34.98 -23.04 4.30
N ALA A 133 34.85 -22.89 5.63
CA ALA A 133 35.83 -23.37 6.60
C ALA A 133 35.94 -24.91 6.65
N VAL A 134 34.82 -25.61 6.47
CA VAL A 134 34.79 -27.09 6.35
C VAL A 134 35.41 -27.55 5.02
N GLY A 135 35.22 -26.81 3.92
CA GLY A 135 35.85 -27.11 2.63
C GLY A 135 37.38 -26.94 2.60
N GLN A 136 37.95 -26.08 3.45
CA GLN A 136 39.39 -25.80 3.45
C GLN A 136 40.22 -26.74 4.34
N SER A 137 39.58 -27.48 5.24
CA SER A 137 40.24 -28.43 6.15
C SER A 137 40.21 -29.90 5.66
N GLY A 138 39.67 -30.14 4.46
CA GLY A 138 39.48 -31.47 3.87
C GLY A 138 40.29 -31.75 2.60
N ALA A 139 41.50 -31.19 2.44
CA ALA A 139 42.40 -31.60 1.35
C ALA A 139 43.12 -32.91 1.69
N GLY A 140 42.40 -34.04 1.67
CA GLY A 140 43.05 -35.36 1.75
C GLY A 140 42.15 -36.56 2.04
N LYS A 141 41.38 -37.04 1.06
CA LYS A 141 41.36 -38.44 0.57
C LYS A 141 40.20 -38.70 -0.39
N THR A 142 40.49 -39.62 -1.29
CA THR A 142 39.74 -40.09 -2.47
C THR A 142 38.49 -40.91 -2.17
N ALA A 143 37.58 -40.87 -3.17
CA ALA A 143 36.71 -41.93 -3.69
C ALA A 143 35.30 -42.13 -3.10
N ASP A 144 34.34 -41.82 -3.98
CA ASP A 144 33.16 -42.64 -4.35
C ASP A 144 32.10 -42.92 -3.27
N SER A 145 31.00 -42.15 -3.32
CA SER A 145 29.65 -42.57 -2.91
C SER A 145 28.65 -41.43 -3.14
N ASP A 146 27.73 -41.66 -4.07
CA ASP A 146 26.42 -41.04 -4.29
C ASP A 146 26.20 -39.54 -3.99
N ASP A 147 25.91 -38.86 -5.10
CA ASP A 147 25.45 -37.50 -5.28
C ASP A 147 24.12 -37.26 -4.53
N GLN A 148 24.21 -36.83 -3.28
CA GLN A 148 23.10 -36.17 -2.59
C GLN A 148 23.42 -34.69 -2.55
N VAL A 149 23.09 -34.01 -3.65
CA VAL A 149 22.91 -32.56 -3.64
C VAL A 149 21.82 -32.25 -2.61
N ASP A 150 22.21 -31.82 -1.42
CA ASP A 150 21.31 -31.10 -0.53
C ASP A 150 20.94 -29.82 -1.27
N VAL A 151 19.79 -29.85 -1.95
CA VAL A 151 19.17 -28.72 -2.60
C VAL A 151 18.99 -27.68 -1.52
N ALA A 152 19.83 -26.64 -1.57
CA ALA A 152 19.81 -25.55 -0.62
C ALA A 152 18.38 -25.01 -0.55
N SER A 153 17.80 -25.11 0.65
CA SER A 153 16.52 -24.57 1.09
C SER A 153 15.93 -23.56 0.11
N ASP A 154 15.04 -24.06 -0.73
CA ASP A 154 13.93 -23.35 -1.31
C ASP A 154 12.99 -23.02 -0.14
N ASP A 155 13.37 -22.03 0.67
CA ASP A 155 12.41 -21.33 1.51
C ASP A 155 11.89 -20.21 0.61
N ASP A 156 10.90 -20.57 -0.20
CA ASP A 156 9.94 -19.63 -0.76
C ASP A 156 9.31 -18.89 0.43
N ASP A 157 9.97 -17.84 0.92
CA ASP A 157 9.27 -16.70 1.53
C ASP A 157 8.57 -15.98 0.37
N ASP A 158 7.51 -16.64 -0.11
CA ASP A 158 6.42 -16.09 -0.90
C ASP A 158 5.60 -15.19 0.04
N ASP A 159 6.26 -14.16 0.61
CA ASP A 159 5.57 -13.00 1.14
C ASP A 159 5.20 -12.17 -0.09
N ASP A 160 3.98 -12.40 -0.59
CA ASP A 160 3.23 -11.50 -1.45
C ASP A 160 3.14 -10.10 -0.79
N ASP A 161 4.23 -9.31 -0.86
CA ASP A 161 4.25 -7.88 -0.53
C ASP A 161 3.69 -7.11 -1.75
N GLU A 162 2.37 -7.21 -1.99
CA GLU A 162 1.62 -6.38 -2.95
C GLU A 162 1.46 -4.91 -2.48
N ASP A 163 2.44 -4.31 -1.81
CA ASP A 163 2.38 -2.91 -1.33
C ASP A 163 3.70 -2.13 -1.57
N ASP A 164 4.44 -2.48 -2.63
CA ASP A 164 5.65 -1.77 -3.09
C ASP A 164 5.32 -0.53 -3.97
N GLU A 165 4.38 0.33 -3.54
CA GLU A 165 4.16 1.63 -4.20
C GLU A 165 5.10 2.74 -3.70
N ASP A 166 5.84 2.52 -2.61
CA ASP A 166 6.59 3.58 -1.91
C ASP A 166 8.14 3.49 -2.01
N ASP A 167 8.72 2.47 -2.65
CA ASP A 167 10.20 2.35 -2.81
C ASP A 167 10.76 3.11 -4.03
N ALA A 168 9.89 3.79 -4.79
CA ALA A 168 10.28 4.55 -5.97
C ALA A 168 11.22 5.74 -5.66
N ASP A 169 11.21 6.26 -4.43
CA ASP A 169 12.07 7.39 -4.05
C ASP A 169 13.50 6.96 -3.66
N ASN A 170 13.68 5.75 -3.12
CA ASN A 170 15.00 5.24 -2.71
C ASN A 170 15.78 4.66 -3.90
N ASP A 171 15.08 4.00 -4.82
CA ASP A 171 15.68 3.50 -6.06
C ASP A 171 16.25 4.61 -6.94
N ARG A 172 15.63 5.80 -6.93
CA ARG A 172 16.07 6.95 -7.73
C ARG A 172 17.43 7.47 -7.29
N GLU A 173 17.68 7.51 -5.98
CA GLU A 173 18.96 7.91 -5.40
C GLU A 173 20.04 6.83 -5.65
N GLY A 174 19.66 5.56 -5.57
CA GLY A 174 20.54 4.42 -5.89
C GLY A 174 20.92 4.31 -7.37
N LEU A 175 20.00 4.60 -8.29
CA LEU A 175 20.24 4.64 -9.74
C LEU A 175 21.17 5.79 -10.11
N GLN A 176 20.98 6.98 -9.53
CA GLN A 176 21.79 8.16 -9.80
C GLN A 176 23.23 7.97 -9.30
N GLY A 177 23.43 7.36 -8.13
CA GLY A 177 24.75 7.01 -7.61
C GLY A 177 25.50 6.00 -8.49
N ARG A 178 24.80 4.97 -9.01
CA ARG A 178 25.37 3.98 -9.94
C ARG A 178 25.75 4.60 -11.29
N TYR A 179 24.92 5.52 -11.80
CA TYR A 179 25.20 6.24 -13.04
C TYR A 179 26.44 7.14 -12.91
N GLN A 180 26.57 7.83 -11.78
CA GLN A 180 27.73 8.68 -11.49
C GLN A 180 29.02 7.87 -11.27
N ALA A 181 28.92 6.69 -10.65
CA ALA A 181 30.03 5.76 -10.52
C ALA A 181 30.48 5.19 -11.88
N ALA A 182 29.54 4.93 -12.80
CA ALA A 182 29.83 4.46 -14.15
C ALA A 182 30.48 5.54 -15.06
N LEU A 183 30.20 6.82 -14.79
CA LEU A 183 30.78 7.97 -15.52
C LEU A 183 32.15 8.42 -14.99
N GLY A 184 32.53 7.99 -13.78
CA GLY A 184 33.69 8.52 -13.06
C GLY A 184 35.05 7.96 -13.49
N ASP A 185 35.12 6.87 -14.28
CA ASP A 185 36.38 6.18 -14.53
C ASP A 185 36.43 5.45 -15.89
N ASN A 186 36.31 6.19 -17.00
CA ASN A 186 37.11 5.99 -18.23
C ASN A 186 36.55 6.75 -19.45
N ASP A 187 37.41 7.59 -20.01
CA ASP A 187 37.37 8.13 -21.37
C ASP A 187 37.89 7.07 -22.36
N ASP A 188 37.18 5.94 -22.55
CA ASP A 188 37.49 5.03 -23.66
C ASP A 188 36.28 4.18 -24.10
N SER A 189 35.63 4.66 -25.15
CA SER A 189 34.35 4.23 -25.73
C SER A 189 34.30 2.81 -26.36
N ILE A 190 35.25 1.91 -26.07
CA ILE A 190 35.35 0.61 -26.76
C ILE A 190 35.07 -0.60 -25.85
N MET A 191 35.23 -0.50 -24.52
CA MET A 191 34.92 -1.63 -23.61
C MET A 191 33.47 -1.71 -23.14
N ALA A 192 32.71 -0.60 -23.19
CA ALA A 192 31.30 -0.57 -22.79
C ALA A 192 30.37 -1.32 -23.78
N ASP A 193 30.74 -1.34 -25.06
CA ASP A 193 29.98 -2.09 -26.08
C ASP A 193 30.17 -3.61 -25.94
N ALA A 194 31.31 -4.05 -25.41
CA ALA A 194 31.62 -5.46 -25.24
C ALA A 194 30.82 -6.12 -24.10
N SER A 195 30.47 -5.38 -23.04
CA SER A 195 29.68 -5.89 -21.92
C SER A 195 28.18 -5.93 -22.23
N PHE A 196 27.66 -4.96 -22.99
CA PHE A 196 26.27 -4.95 -23.45
C PHE A 196 26.01 -6.02 -24.54
N ALA A 197 26.94 -6.20 -25.48
CA ALA A 197 26.86 -7.27 -26.48
C ALA A 197 26.89 -8.68 -25.85
N LYS A 198 27.64 -8.85 -24.75
CA LYS A 198 27.70 -10.12 -24.00
C LYS A 198 26.39 -10.41 -23.23
N TYR A 199 25.68 -9.36 -22.82
CA TYR A 199 24.36 -9.48 -22.19
C TYR A 199 23.27 -9.88 -23.20
N LEU A 200 23.24 -9.26 -24.38
CA LEU A 200 22.30 -9.62 -25.47
C LEU A 200 22.51 -11.05 -26.01
N HIS A 201 23.75 -11.54 -26.02
CA HIS A 201 24.05 -12.91 -26.44
C HIS A 201 23.67 -13.98 -25.41
N LYS A 202 23.60 -13.64 -24.12
CA LYS A 202 23.21 -14.58 -23.07
C LYS A 202 21.70 -14.86 -23.09
N GLN A 203 20.87 -13.83 -23.36
CA GLN A 203 19.41 -13.99 -23.48
C GLN A 203 18.95 -14.80 -24.70
N ARG A 204 19.78 -14.96 -25.74
CA ARG A 204 19.39 -15.68 -26.97
C ARG A 204 19.69 -17.19 -26.93
N ASN A 205 20.40 -17.67 -25.92
CA ASN A 205 20.75 -19.09 -25.77
C ASN A 205 19.96 -19.81 -24.67
N GLU A 206 18.92 -19.15 -24.13
CA GLU A 206 18.05 -19.69 -23.08
C GLU A 206 16.58 -19.86 -23.55
N GLU A 207 16.38 -20.07 -24.86
CA GLU A 207 15.23 -20.80 -25.43
C GLU A 207 15.71 -22.11 -26.06
#